data_AF-A0A7L1BF80-F1
#
_entry.id   AF-A0A7L1BF80-F1
#
_cell.length_a   1.000
_cell.length_b   1.000
_cell.length_c   1.000
_cell.angle_alpha   90.00
_cell.angle_beta   90.00
_cell.angle_gamma   90.00
#
_symmetry.space_group_name_H-M   'P 1'
#
loop_
_entity.id
_entity.type
_entity.pdbx_description
1 polymer ?
#
loop_
_entity_poly.entity_id
_entity_poly.type
_entity_poly.pdbx_seq_one_letter_code
_entity_poly.pdbx_strand_id
1 'polypeptide(L)'
;ENSTANFTLNDIFAGGFLDLEKYIPDPCSSIPYTLIAFAGVCLGISLCGLAGNGVVMWFLGFHTKQSPFTVYVLNLAVADFSLLLLFLLLTLAFLTLAAFCTSLF
;
A
#
# COMPACT_ATOMS: atom_id res chain seq x y z
N GLU A 1 5.99 53.80 -15.41
CA GLU A 1 4.99 52.72 -15.59
C GLU A 1 5.60 51.43 -15.05
N ASN A 2 4.81 50.50 -14.53
CA ASN A 2 5.19 49.10 -14.24
C ASN A 2 5.72 48.69 -12.84
N SER A 3 5.21 49.21 -11.72
CA SER A 3 5.53 48.62 -10.40
C SER A 3 4.30 48.15 -9.60
N THR A 4 3.17 48.83 -9.72
CA THR A 4 1.96 48.49 -8.96
C THR A 4 1.17 47.30 -9.53
N ALA A 5 1.26 47.04 -10.84
CA ALA A 5 0.58 45.89 -11.46
C ALA A 5 1.30 44.56 -11.20
N ASN A 6 2.61 44.58 -10.98
CA ASN A 6 3.43 43.39 -10.77
C ASN A 6 3.33 42.85 -9.34
N PHE A 7 3.00 43.71 -8.37
CA PHE A 7 2.80 43.36 -6.95
C PHE A 7 1.40 42.78 -6.68
N THR A 8 0.43 43.03 -7.55
CA THR A 8 -0.87 42.35 -7.51
C THR A 8 -0.87 41.04 -8.30
N LEU A 9 -0.07 40.93 -9.37
CA LEU A 9 -0.06 39.74 -10.22
C LEU A 9 0.61 38.54 -9.52
N ASN A 10 1.69 38.77 -8.78
CA ASN A 10 2.35 37.77 -7.93
C ASN A 10 1.49 37.37 -6.72
N ASP A 11 0.74 38.26 -6.08
CA ASP A 11 -0.18 37.90 -4.99
C ASP A 11 -1.40 37.11 -5.49
N ILE A 12 -1.93 37.45 -6.68
CA ILE A 12 -3.03 36.69 -7.31
C ILE A 12 -2.53 35.34 -7.85
N PHE A 13 -1.33 35.29 -8.44
CA PHE A 13 -0.72 34.05 -8.92
C PHE A 13 -0.28 33.13 -7.77
N ALA A 14 0.25 33.69 -6.68
CA ALA A 14 0.55 32.95 -5.45
C ALA A 14 -0.73 32.46 -4.77
N GLY A 15 -1.78 33.28 -4.68
CA GLY A 15 -3.08 32.86 -4.15
C GLY A 15 -3.68 31.70 -4.96
N GLY A 16 -3.71 31.82 -6.28
CA GLY A 16 -4.25 30.78 -7.17
C GLY A 16 -3.42 29.48 -7.22
N PHE A 17 -2.10 29.56 -7.10
CA PHE A 17 -1.22 28.38 -7.02
C PHE A 17 -1.36 27.66 -5.67
N LEU A 18 -1.49 28.40 -4.57
CA LEU A 18 -1.72 27.83 -3.24
C LEU A 18 -3.11 27.18 -3.11
N ASP A 19 -4.14 27.69 -3.80
CA ASP A 19 -5.47 27.07 -3.82
C ASP A 19 -5.50 25.75 -4.62
N LEU A 20 -4.69 25.64 -5.69
CA LEU A 20 -4.55 24.38 -6.43
C LEU A 20 -3.74 23.34 -5.64
N GLU A 21 -2.73 23.79 -4.89
CA GLU A 21 -1.94 22.92 -3.99
C GLU A 21 -2.78 22.43 -2.79
N LYS A 22 -3.77 23.21 -2.34
CA LYS A 22 -4.70 22.85 -1.25
C LYS A 22 -5.90 21.99 -1.69
N TYR A 23 -6.15 21.87 -2.99
CA TYR A 23 -7.23 21.03 -3.57
C TYR A 23 -6.72 19.66 -4.05
N ILE A 24 -5.41 19.42 -4.01
CA ILE A 24 -4.92 18.04 -3.97
C ILE A 24 -5.22 17.58 -2.54
N PRO A 25 -6.16 16.65 -2.30
CA PRO A 25 -6.44 16.22 -0.94
C PRO A 25 -5.15 15.63 -0.39
N ASP A 26 -4.45 16.35 0.49
CA ASP A 26 -3.27 15.84 1.17
C ASP A 26 -3.71 14.57 1.91
N PRO A 27 -3.34 13.36 1.42
CA PRO A 27 -3.76 12.11 2.07
C PRO A 27 -3.12 11.96 3.47
N CYS A 28 -2.22 12.89 3.80
CA CYS A 28 -1.45 13.00 5.02
C CYS A 28 -2.25 13.45 6.24
N SER A 29 -3.14 14.43 6.06
CA SER A 29 -3.63 15.26 7.16
C SER A 29 -4.62 14.52 8.06
N SER A 30 -5.11 13.37 7.63
CA SER A 30 -6.00 12.53 8.41
C SER A 30 -5.82 11.07 8.05
N ILE A 31 -4.63 10.50 8.25
CA ILE A 31 -4.54 9.03 8.33
C ILE A 31 -5.30 8.63 9.59
N PRO A 32 -6.48 8.03 9.45
CA PRO A 32 -7.25 7.68 10.63
C PRO A 32 -6.53 6.50 11.29
N TYR A 33 -6.42 6.54 12.62
CA TYR A 33 -5.89 5.45 13.45
C TYR A 33 -6.55 4.11 13.12
N THR A 34 -7.80 4.14 12.64
CA THR A 34 -8.52 2.98 12.08
C THR A 34 -7.85 2.36 10.86
N LEU A 35 -7.21 3.13 9.98
CA LEU A 35 -6.47 2.61 8.81
C LEU A 35 -5.19 1.88 9.24
N ILE A 36 -4.47 2.43 10.22
CA ILE A 36 -3.27 1.79 10.77
C ILE A 36 -3.66 0.49 11.49
N ALA A 37 -4.72 0.53 12.30
CA ALA A 37 -5.24 -0.66 12.97
C ALA A 37 -5.70 -1.73 11.95
N PHE A 38 -6.42 -1.32 10.90
CA PHE A 38 -6.86 -2.20 9.82
C PHE A 38 -5.67 -2.82 9.08
N ALA A 39 -4.68 -2.01 8.69
CA ALA A 39 -3.44 -2.47 8.06
C ALA A 39 -2.70 -3.49 8.92
N GLY A 40 -2.59 -3.25 10.24
CA GLY A 40 -1.98 -4.20 11.18
C GLY A 40 -2.72 -5.54 11.26
N VAL A 41 -4.06 -5.51 11.33
CA VAL A 41 -4.88 -6.73 11.32
C VAL A 41 -4.72 -7.49 10.00
N CYS A 42 -4.75 -6.80 8.86
CA CYS A 42 -4.58 -7.44 7.58
C CYS A 42 -3.18 -8.04 7.39
N LEU A 43 -2.13 -7.38 7.90
CA LEU A 43 -0.77 -7.93 7.94
C LEU A 43 -0.71 -9.23 8.76
N GLY A 44 -1.36 -9.25 9.93
CA GLY A 44 -1.42 -10.44 10.79
C GLY A 44 -2.13 -11.62 10.11
N ILE A 45 -3.29 -11.36 9.50
CA ILE A 45 -4.05 -12.38 8.75
C ILE A 45 -3.24 -12.86 7.55
N SER A 46 -2.59 -11.96 6.83
CA SER A 46 -1.76 -12.29 5.68
C SER A 46 -0.57 -13.18 6.06
N LEU A 47 0.14 -12.89 7.15
CA LEU A 47 1.25 -13.71 7.63
C LEU A 47 0.78 -15.10 8.09
N CYS A 48 -0.37 -15.16 8.77
CA CYS A 48 -0.97 -16.42 9.18
C CYS A 48 -1.37 -17.28 7.96
N GLY A 49 -1.99 -16.67 6.94
CA GLY A 49 -2.32 -17.33 5.67
C GLY A 49 -1.08 -17.78 4.89
N LEU A 50 -0.02 -16.96 4.88
CA LEU A 50 1.26 -17.27 4.26
C LEU A 50 1.90 -18.51 4.90
N ALA A 51 1.95 -18.57 6.23
CA ALA A 51 2.46 -19.72 6.96
C ALA A 51 1.61 -20.98 6.70
N GLY A 52 0.27 -20.83 6.71
CA GLY A 52 -0.66 -21.94 6.46
C GLY A 52 -0.52 -22.54 5.06
N ASN A 53 -0.51 -21.69 4.02
CA ASN A 53 -0.33 -22.14 2.65
C ASN A 53 1.08 -22.73 2.42
N GLY A 54 2.09 -22.22 3.13
CA GLY A 54 3.50 -22.65 3.01
C GLY A 54 3.77 -24.02 3.54
N VAL A 55 3.15 -24.34 4.67
CA VAL A 55 3.26 -25.67 5.27
C VAL A 55 2.62 -26.71 4.34
N VAL A 56 1.49 -26.39 3.70
CA VAL A 56 0.86 -27.27 2.70
C VAL A 56 1.78 -27.45 1.49
N MET A 57 2.37 -26.37 0.97
CA MET A 57 3.35 -26.41 -0.13
C MET A 57 4.58 -27.26 0.23
N TRP A 58 5.14 -27.08 1.43
CA TRP A 58 6.28 -27.84 1.92
C TRP A 58 5.94 -29.33 2.08
N PHE A 59 4.76 -29.63 2.64
CA PHE A 59 4.30 -31.00 2.88
C PHE A 59 3.99 -31.73 1.57
N LEU A 60 3.35 -31.08 0.60
CA LEU A 60 3.09 -31.63 -0.74
C LEU A 60 4.37 -31.77 -1.57
N GLY A 61 5.31 -30.83 -1.42
CA GLY A 61 6.61 -30.87 -2.11
C GLY A 61 7.51 -32.02 -1.66
N PHE A 62 7.43 -32.41 -0.38
CA PHE A 62 8.27 -33.46 0.18
C PHE A 62 7.65 -34.87 0.11
N HIS A 63 6.33 -35.00 0.00
CA HIS A 63 5.63 -36.27 0.22
C HIS A 63 4.80 -36.82 -0.94
N THR A 64 5.09 -36.52 -2.22
CA THR A 64 4.38 -37.29 -3.27
C THR A 64 5.12 -37.47 -4.58
N LYS A 65 5.03 -38.69 -5.10
CA LYS A 65 5.41 -39.02 -6.47
C LYS A 65 4.55 -38.18 -7.41
N GLN A 66 5.18 -37.34 -8.22
CA GLN A 66 4.57 -36.36 -9.12
C GLN A 66 3.33 -36.90 -9.85
N SER A 67 2.17 -36.56 -9.30
CA SER A 67 0.87 -36.67 -9.97
C SER A 67 0.44 -35.27 -10.39
N PRO A 68 -0.18 -35.08 -11.57
CA PRO A 68 -0.67 -33.78 -12.05
C PRO A 68 -1.62 -33.09 -11.06
N PHE A 69 -2.23 -33.86 -10.15
CA PHE A 69 -3.07 -33.36 -9.07
C PHE A 69 -2.30 -32.46 -8.08
N THR A 70 -1.04 -32.79 -7.81
CA THR A 70 -0.19 -32.04 -6.87
C THR A 70 0.23 -30.71 -7.45
N VAL A 71 0.52 -30.67 -8.76
CA VAL A 71 0.89 -29.43 -9.47
C VAL A 71 -0.28 -28.45 -9.46
N TYR A 72 -1.51 -28.94 -9.58
CA TYR A 72 -2.70 -28.08 -9.52
C TYR A 72 -2.89 -27.45 -8.14
N VAL A 73 -2.77 -28.25 -7.07
CA VAL A 73 -2.86 -27.76 -5.68
C VAL A 73 -1.69 -26.82 -5.36
N LEU A 74 -0.49 -27.11 -5.87
CA LEU A 74 0.69 -26.26 -5.72
C LEU A 74 0.50 -24.92 -6.42
N ASN A 75 -0.04 -24.91 -7.63
CA ASN A 75 -0.31 -23.69 -8.39
C ASN A 75 -1.39 -22.82 -7.72
N LEU A 76 -2.42 -23.45 -7.14
CA LEU A 76 -3.42 -22.76 -6.35
C LEU A 76 -2.77 -22.14 -5.10
N ALA A 77 -1.99 -22.92 -4.35
CA ALA A 77 -1.26 -22.43 -3.18
C ALA A 77 -0.32 -21.26 -3.54
N VAL A 78 0.43 -21.35 -4.65
CA VAL A 78 1.30 -20.27 -5.15
C VAL A 78 0.49 -19.02 -5.51
N ALA A 79 -0.69 -19.17 -6.10
CA ALA A 79 -1.57 -18.05 -6.40
C ALA A 79 -2.06 -17.36 -5.11
N ASP A 80 -2.51 -18.12 -4.12
CA ASP A 80 -2.92 -17.62 -2.80
C ASP A 80 -1.76 -16.92 -2.08
N PHE A 81 -0.57 -17.52 -2.12
CA PHE A 81 0.67 -16.93 -1.62
C PHE A 81 0.98 -15.58 -2.26
N SER A 82 0.92 -15.52 -3.59
CA SER A 82 1.25 -14.33 -4.36
C SER A 82 0.23 -13.22 -4.12
N LEU A 83 -1.05 -13.57 -3.99
CA LEU A 83 -2.11 -12.61 -3.64
C LEU A 83 -1.93 -12.06 -2.24
N LEU A 84 -1.69 -12.91 -1.23
CA LEU A 84 -1.41 -12.47 0.14
C LEU A 84 -0.14 -11.60 0.21
N LEU A 85 0.91 -11.99 -0.50
CA LEU A 85 2.16 -11.23 -0.56
C LEU A 85 1.98 -9.88 -1.25
N LEU A 86 1.21 -9.82 -2.35
CA LEU A 86 0.89 -8.57 -3.03
C LEU A 86 0.04 -7.65 -2.13
N PHE A 87 -0.94 -8.21 -1.43
CA PHE A 87 -1.74 -7.46 -0.47
C PHE A 87 -0.89 -6.88 0.67
N LEU A 88 0.05 -7.67 1.20
CA LEU A 88 1.01 -7.25 2.21
C LEU A 88 1.91 -6.12 1.69
N LEU A 89 2.42 -6.24 0.46
CA LEU A 89 3.31 -5.26 -0.16
C LEU A 89 2.56 -3.94 -0.44
N LEU A 90 1.29 -4.01 -0.87
CA LEU A 90 0.43 -2.86 -1.07
C LEU A 90 0.14 -2.13 0.27
N THR A 91 -0.17 -2.90 1.31
CA THR A 91 -0.41 -2.37 2.67
C THR A 91 0.85 -1.71 3.23
N LEU A 92 2.02 -2.33 3.02
CA LEU A 92 3.31 -1.79 3.43
C LEU A 92 3.65 -0.52 2.64
N ALA A 93 3.44 -0.50 1.33
CA ALA A 93 3.68 0.67 0.48
C ALA A 93 2.78 1.86 0.87
N PHE A 94 1.53 1.58 1.23
CA PHE A 94 0.62 2.60 1.76
C PHE A 94 1.13 3.15 3.11
N LEU A 95 1.57 2.26 4.01
CA LEU A 95 2.12 2.65 5.30
C LEU A 95 3.44 3.42 5.19
N THR A 96 4.32 3.05 4.26
CA THR A 96 5.58 3.79 4.02
C THR A 96 5.29 5.14 3.42
N LEU A 97 4.40 5.24 2.43
CA LEU A 97 3.96 6.51 1.86
C LEU A 97 3.37 7.43 2.94
N ALA A 98 2.51 6.86 3.79
CA ALA A 98 1.98 7.52 4.97
C ALA A 98 3.07 8.04 5.94
N ALA A 99 4.08 7.22 6.22
CA ALA A 99 5.19 7.59 7.11
C ALA A 99 6.04 8.71 6.51
N PHE A 100 6.39 8.62 5.22
CA PHE A 100 7.11 9.69 4.51
C PHE A 100 6.33 10.99 4.51
N CYS A 101 5.02 10.90 4.28
CA CYS A 101 4.14 12.05 4.32
C CYS A 101 4.13 12.70 5.72
N THR A 102 4.06 11.90 6.78
CA THR A 102 4.11 12.39 8.17
C THR A 102 5.46 13.03 8.51
N SER A 103 6.57 12.55 7.93
CA SER A 103 7.91 13.07 8.20
C SER A 103 8.27 14.37 7.47
N LEU A 104 7.47 14.77 6.48
CA LEU A 104 7.75 15.92 5.61
C LEU A 104 7.05 17.22 6.09
N PHE A 105 6.26 17.14 7.17
CA PHE A 105 5.58 18.23 7.87
C PHE A 105 6.05 18.29 9.33
#